data_AF-R6BJ71-F1
#
_entry.id   AF-R6BJ71-F1
#
_cell.length_a   1.000
_cell.length_b   1.000
_cell.length_c   1.000
_cell.angle_alpha   90.00
_cell.angle_beta   90.00
_cell.angle_gamma   90.00
#
_symmetry.space_group_name_H-M   'P 1'
#
loop_
_entity.id
_entity.type
_entity.pdbx_description
1 polymer ?
#
loop_
_entity_poly.entity_id
_entity_poly.type
_entity_poly.pdbx_seq_one_letter_code
_entity_poly.pdbx_strand_id
1 'polypeptide(L)'
;MGTTFENEILEIFGTTDLEQLKKISRDVASYNQKKQRNISGRKNSFTEIQAAEMVALYSQGESISDLARKYQVSRQTIYNQLKRAHRFSEDPDVKMRMNFMNHNDLCTTIDIDFRHEKITIHNYTEQILLRAFGVIENPDWKDFEYFLEDRCFPRTRDHANEILREMNLPFYDPLLIVEKTQGRMEGDHQWIMILKKEQ
;
A
#
# COMPACT_ATOMS: atom_id res chain seq x y z
N MET A 1 12.66 -19.14 -38.81
CA MET A 1 11.68 -18.43 -39.66
C MET A 1 11.01 -17.40 -38.78
N GLY A 2 11.33 -16.12 -38.95
CA GLY A 2 10.79 -15.06 -38.10
C GLY A 2 9.28 -14.91 -38.35
N THR A 3 8.50 -14.78 -37.29
CA THR A 3 7.10 -14.40 -37.39
C THR A 3 7.03 -13.02 -38.03
N THR A 4 6.36 -12.92 -39.17
CA THR A 4 6.10 -11.63 -39.80
C THR A 4 5.11 -10.86 -38.92
N PHE A 5 5.31 -9.56 -38.74
CA PHE A 5 4.38 -8.70 -37.98
C PHE A 5 2.92 -8.87 -38.39
N GLU A 6 2.66 -9.18 -39.66
CA GLU A 6 1.31 -9.49 -40.17
C GLU A 6 0.68 -10.72 -39.52
N ASN A 7 1.46 -11.77 -39.23
CA ASN A 7 0.96 -12.98 -38.59
C ASN A 7 0.58 -12.72 -37.12
N GLU A 8 1.37 -11.90 -36.43
CA GLU A 8 1.07 -11.50 -35.04
C GLU A 8 -0.19 -10.62 -34.98
N ILE A 9 -0.33 -9.69 -35.94
CA ILE A 9 -1.55 -8.86 -36.07
C ILE A 9 -2.77 -9.74 -36.36
N LEU A 10 -2.63 -10.72 -37.27
CA LEU A 10 -3.70 -11.66 -37.59
C LEU A 10 -4.07 -12.54 -36.39
N GLU A 11 -3.10 -13.01 -35.60
CA GLU A 11 -3.34 -13.82 -34.41
C GLU A 11 -4.06 -13.03 -33.30
N ILE A 12 -3.63 -11.80 -33.05
CA ILE A 12 -4.17 -10.95 -31.98
C ILE A 12 -5.57 -10.42 -32.34
N PHE A 13 -5.75 -9.94 -33.57
CA PHE A 13 -6.95 -9.21 -33.97
C PHE A 13 -7.88 -9.99 -34.92
N GLY A 14 -7.46 -11.16 -35.40
CA GLY A 14 -8.22 -11.98 -36.36
C GLY A 14 -8.29 -11.39 -37.77
N THR A 15 -7.63 -10.24 -38.01
CA THR A 15 -7.64 -9.52 -39.28
C THR A 15 -6.40 -8.64 -39.41
N THR A 16 -5.89 -8.49 -40.63
CA THR A 16 -4.86 -7.50 -40.99
C THR A 16 -5.45 -6.32 -41.77
N ASP A 17 -6.76 -6.31 -42.03
CA ASP A 17 -7.44 -5.24 -42.74
C ASP A 17 -7.49 -3.96 -41.90
N LEU A 18 -6.96 -2.87 -42.47
CA LEU A 18 -6.78 -1.60 -41.77
C LEU A 18 -8.12 -1.00 -41.28
N GLU A 19 -9.20 -1.12 -42.05
CA GLU A 19 -10.51 -0.56 -41.69
C GLU A 19 -11.18 -1.38 -40.58
N GLN A 20 -11.04 -2.71 -40.62
CA GLN A 20 -11.47 -3.58 -39.52
C GLN A 20 -10.67 -3.33 -38.24
N LEU A 21 -9.34 -3.16 -38.32
CA LEU A 21 -8.50 -2.82 -37.18
C LEU A 21 -8.90 -1.47 -36.55
N LYS A 22 -9.16 -0.44 -37.37
CA LYS A 22 -9.68 0.86 -36.88
C LYS A 22 -11.06 0.72 -36.23
N LYS A 23 -11.91 -0.19 -36.73
CA LYS A 23 -13.23 -0.45 -36.15
C LYS A 23 -13.10 -1.14 -34.79
N ILE A 24 -12.26 -2.18 -34.68
CA ILE A 24 -11.97 -2.88 -33.42
C ILE A 24 -11.47 -1.88 -32.36
N SER A 25 -10.53 -1.00 -32.73
CA SER A 25 -10.03 0.05 -31.83
C SER A 25 -11.13 1.00 -31.34
N ARG A 26 -12.01 1.47 -32.24
CA ARG A 26 -13.16 2.31 -31.89
C ARG A 26 -14.16 1.59 -30.99
N ASP A 27 -14.44 0.32 -31.28
CA ASP A 27 -15.37 -0.51 -30.51
C ASP A 27 -14.84 -0.76 -29.09
N VAL A 28 -13.55 -1.06 -28.94
CA VAL A 28 -12.87 -1.17 -27.63
C VAL A 28 -12.93 0.14 -26.84
N ALA A 29 -12.67 1.28 -27.49
CA ALA A 29 -12.78 2.59 -26.85
C ALA A 29 -14.22 2.84 -26.35
N SER A 30 -15.23 2.49 -27.15
CA SER A 30 -16.64 2.64 -26.78
C SER A 30 -17.07 1.70 -25.65
N TYR A 31 -16.55 0.46 -25.62
CA TYR A 31 -16.78 -0.52 -24.56
C TYR A 31 -16.19 -0.02 -23.24
N ASN A 32 -14.95 0.47 -23.24
CA ASN A 32 -14.30 1.03 -22.06
C ASN A 32 -15.05 2.26 -21.52
N GLN A 33 -15.54 3.12 -22.41
CA GLN A 33 -16.34 4.29 -22.04
C GLN A 33 -17.70 3.89 -21.42
N LYS A 34 -18.35 2.84 -21.93
CA LYS A 34 -19.58 2.28 -21.35
C LYS A 34 -19.34 1.59 -20.00
N LYS A 35 -18.23 0.86 -19.84
CA LYS A 35 -17.83 0.24 -18.57
C LYS A 35 -17.61 1.29 -17.47
N GLN A 36 -17.03 2.44 -17.80
CA GLN A 36 -16.89 3.57 -16.87
C GLN A 36 -18.22 4.26 -16.53
N ARG A 37 -19.17 4.31 -17.47
CA ARG A 37 -20.52 4.90 -17.27
C ARG A 37 -21.45 4.02 -16.43
N ASN A 38 -21.25 2.69 -16.43
CA ASN A 38 -22.09 1.74 -15.71
C ASN A 38 -21.73 1.54 -14.22
N ILE A 39 -20.89 2.38 -13.62
CA ILE A 39 -20.70 2.43 -12.16
C ILE A 39 -21.85 3.25 -11.56
N SER A 40 -23.07 2.73 -11.71
CA SER A 40 -24.29 3.24 -11.08
C SER A 40 -24.33 2.76 -9.62
N GLY A 41 -23.52 3.40 -8.79
CA GLY A 41 -23.48 3.23 -7.34
C GLY A 41 -22.92 4.49 -6.69
N ARG A 42 -23.26 4.76 -5.42
CA ARG A 42 -22.83 5.96 -4.71
C ARG A 42 -21.30 6.03 -4.65
N LYS A 43 -20.69 6.92 -5.43
CA LYS A 43 -19.23 7.20 -5.47
C LYS A 43 -18.72 7.93 -4.22
N ASN A 44 -18.95 7.38 -3.03
CA ASN A 44 -18.40 7.90 -1.77
C ASN A 44 -17.61 6.81 -1.02
N SER A 45 -16.75 6.06 -1.71
CA SER A 45 -15.65 5.37 -1.01
C SER A 45 -14.54 6.40 -0.79
N PHE A 46 -14.08 6.52 0.45
CA PHE A 46 -12.83 7.22 0.73
C PHE A 46 -11.71 6.60 -0.11
N THR A 47 -10.78 7.42 -0.59
CA THR A 47 -9.58 6.89 -1.23
C THR A 47 -8.72 6.16 -0.21
N GLU A 48 -7.79 5.32 -0.66
CA GLU A 48 -6.86 4.64 0.26
C GLU A 48 -6.03 5.64 1.08
N ILE A 49 -5.61 6.76 0.47
CA ILE A 49 -4.94 7.86 1.17
C ILE A 49 -5.82 8.41 2.29
N GLN A 50 -7.08 8.74 2.01
CA GLN A 50 -8.00 9.29 3.01
C GLN A 50 -8.33 8.27 4.11
N ALA A 51 -8.45 6.99 3.76
CA ALA A 51 -8.69 5.92 4.72
C ALA A 51 -7.48 5.74 5.64
N ALA A 52 -6.26 5.74 5.11
CA ALA A 52 -5.03 5.65 5.89
C ALA A 52 -4.85 6.87 6.79
N GLU A 53 -5.08 8.09 6.28
CA GLU A 53 -5.05 9.32 7.07
C GLU A 53 -6.03 9.25 8.24
N MET A 54 -7.26 8.79 8.00
CA MET A 54 -8.29 8.63 9.03
C MET A 54 -7.86 7.65 10.14
N VAL A 55 -7.25 6.51 9.76
CA VAL A 55 -6.75 5.52 10.74
C VAL A 55 -5.58 6.10 11.52
N ALA A 56 -4.65 6.79 10.85
CA ALA A 56 -3.52 7.45 11.48
C ALA A 56 -3.96 8.46 12.54
N LEU A 57 -4.84 9.39 12.17
CA LEU A 57 -5.40 10.39 13.08
C LEU A 57 -6.13 9.76 14.27
N TYR A 58 -6.96 8.74 14.02
CA TYR A 58 -7.65 8.02 15.09
C TYR A 58 -6.66 7.36 16.06
N SER A 59 -5.61 6.72 15.56
CA SER A 59 -4.57 6.09 16.39
C SER A 59 -3.75 7.10 17.22
N GLN A 60 -3.67 8.35 16.76
CA GLN A 60 -3.04 9.45 17.49
C GLN A 60 -3.98 10.09 18.53
N GLY A 61 -5.22 9.60 18.66
CA GLY A 61 -6.19 10.03 19.66
C GLY A 61 -7.24 11.01 19.16
N GLU A 62 -7.30 11.30 17.85
CA GLU A 62 -8.36 12.13 17.30
C GLU A 62 -9.73 11.41 17.42
N SER A 63 -10.75 12.11 17.92
CA SER A 63 -12.03 11.47 18.21
C SER A 63 -12.82 11.18 16.92
N ILE A 64 -13.67 10.15 16.94
CA ILE A 64 -14.60 9.84 15.83
C ILE A 64 -15.46 11.07 15.48
N SER A 65 -15.82 11.89 16.46
CA SER A 65 -16.62 13.10 16.25
C SER A 65 -15.85 14.18 15.50
N ASP A 66 -14.55 14.33 15.79
CA ASP A 66 -13.68 15.30 15.11
C ASP A 66 -13.38 14.85 13.68
N LEU A 67 -13.09 13.56 13.48
CA LEU A 67 -12.96 12.96 12.15
C LEU A 67 -14.25 13.14 11.31
N ALA A 68 -15.41 12.88 11.90
CA ALA A 68 -16.70 13.07 11.23
C ALA A 68 -16.90 14.53 10.77
N ARG A 69 -16.50 15.49 11.61
CA ARG A 69 -16.53 16.92 11.28
C ARG A 69 -15.54 17.25 10.16
N LYS A 70 -14.29 16.77 10.27
CA LYS A 70 -13.21 16.99 9.29
C LYS A 70 -13.61 16.52 7.90
N TYR A 71 -14.11 15.28 7.79
CA TYR A 71 -14.50 14.67 6.52
C TYR A 71 -15.95 14.96 6.10
N GLN A 72 -16.70 15.74 6.89
CA GLN A 72 -18.12 16.08 6.65
C GLN A 72 -19.01 14.86 6.40
N VAL A 73 -18.83 13.81 7.20
CA VAL A 73 -19.60 12.56 7.14
C VAL A 73 -20.19 12.21 8.50
N SER A 74 -21.06 11.20 8.52
CA SER A 74 -21.58 10.69 9.79
C SER A 74 -20.50 9.96 10.61
N ARG A 75 -20.62 9.96 11.95
CA ARG A 75 -19.79 9.13 12.85
C ARG A 75 -19.82 7.65 12.45
N GLN A 76 -20.97 7.15 12.01
CA GLN A 76 -21.13 5.78 11.53
C GLN A 76 -20.28 5.51 10.28
N THR A 77 -20.16 6.49 9.39
CA THR A 77 -19.30 6.40 8.21
C THR A 77 -17.85 6.24 8.64
N ILE A 78 -17.36 7.06 9.57
CA ILE A 78 -15.99 6.96 10.11
C ILE A 78 -15.76 5.57 10.73
N TYR A 79 -16.66 5.12 11.60
CA TYR A 79 -16.56 3.79 12.21
C TYR A 79 -16.46 2.66 11.17
N ASN A 80 -17.31 2.71 10.14
CA ASN A 80 -17.28 1.72 9.06
C ASN A 80 -15.97 1.77 8.26
N GLN A 81 -15.37 2.94 8.07
CA GLN A 81 -14.08 3.05 7.37
C GLN A 81 -12.93 2.51 8.21
N LEU A 82 -12.86 2.85 9.50
CA LEU A 82 -11.84 2.31 10.41
C LEU A 82 -11.90 0.77 10.43
N LYS A 83 -13.10 0.18 10.48
CA LYS A 83 -13.27 -1.27 10.40
C LYS A 83 -12.82 -1.85 9.05
N ARG A 84 -13.07 -1.13 7.95
CA ARG A 84 -12.70 -1.57 6.60
C ARG A 84 -11.20 -1.51 6.35
N ALA A 85 -10.46 -0.64 7.03
CA ALA A 85 -9.01 -0.55 6.88
C ALA A 85 -8.29 -1.88 7.14
N HIS A 86 -8.82 -2.72 8.04
CA HIS A 86 -8.29 -4.07 8.32
C HIS A 86 -8.57 -5.11 7.22
N ARG A 87 -9.37 -4.75 6.21
CA ARG A 87 -9.69 -5.58 5.02
C ARG A 87 -8.93 -5.07 3.80
N PHE A 88 -7.62 -4.89 3.96
CA PHE A 88 -6.75 -4.24 2.99
C PHE A 88 -6.37 -5.10 1.79
N SER A 89 -6.56 -6.42 1.86
CA SER A 89 -6.27 -7.35 0.76
C SER A 89 -7.23 -8.54 0.77
N GLU A 90 -7.62 -8.99 -0.42
CA GLU A 90 -8.41 -10.22 -0.62
C GLU A 90 -7.53 -11.47 -0.71
N ASP A 91 -6.21 -11.32 -0.87
CA ASP A 91 -5.26 -12.43 -0.93
C ASP A 91 -5.18 -13.13 0.44
N PRO A 92 -5.52 -14.42 0.55
CA PRO A 92 -5.53 -15.11 1.84
C PRO A 92 -4.14 -15.26 2.47
N ASP A 93 -3.05 -15.24 1.71
CA ASP A 93 -1.69 -15.40 2.22
C ASP A 93 -1.10 -14.05 2.70
N VAL A 94 -1.62 -12.92 2.21
CA VAL A 94 -1.29 -11.60 2.75
C VAL A 94 -1.90 -11.43 4.14
N LYS A 95 -1.06 -11.39 5.19
CA LYS A 95 -1.48 -11.30 6.60
C LYS A 95 -1.30 -9.93 7.23
N MET A 96 -0.45 -9.09 6.65
CA MET A 96 -0.10 -7.78 7.19
C MET A 96 0.02 -6.76 6.07
N ARG A 97 -0.39 -5.52 6.35
CA ARG A 97 -0.04 -4.34 5.56
C ARG A 97 0.73 -3.36 6.43
N MET A 98 1.85 -2.88 5.91
CA MET A 98 2.56 -1.73 6.45
C MET A 98 2.25 -0.51 5.58
N ASN A 99 1.69 0.52 6.20
CA ASN A 99 1.54 1.82 5.59
C ASN A 99 2.72 2.67 6.03
N PHE A 100 3.63 2.97 5.11
CA PHE A 100 4.71 3.93 5.34
C PHE A 100 4.14 5.34 5.19
N MET A 101 4.11 6.05 6.31
CA MET A 101 3.47 7.35 6.47
C MET A 101 4.54 8.44 6.61
N ASN A 102 4.26 9.63 6.12
CA ASN A 102 4.99 10.85 6.48
C ASN A 102 4.00 11.83 7.11
N HIS A 103 4.19 12.19 8.39
CA HIS A 103 3.12 12.78 9.20
C HIS A 103 1.83 11.94 9.12
N ASN A 104 0.78 12.43 8.49
CA ASN A 104 -0.48 11.70 8.30
C ASN A 104 -0.73 11.30 6.85
N ASP A 105 0.21 11.61 5.96
CA ASP A 105 0.10 11.31 4.54
C ASP A 105 0.63 9.89 4.25
N LEU A 106 -0.17 9.10 3.54
CA LEU A 106 0.22 7.78 3.08
C LEU A 106 1.21 7.91 1.92
N CYS A 107 2.42 7.37 2.07
CA CYS A 107 3.43 7.40 1.03
C CYS A 107 3.52 6.08 0.26
N THR A 108 3.61 4.96 0.97
CA THR A 108 3.69 3.62 0.36
C THR A 108 2.88 2.63 1.19
N THR A 109 2.09 1.77 0.55
CA THR A 109 1.53 0.56 1.19
C THR A 109 2.39 -0.63 0.83
N ILE A 110 2.62 -1.53 1.79
CA ILE A 110 3.39 -2.76 1.61
C ILE A 110 2.53 -3.91 2.14
N ASP A 111 1.98 -4.71 1.24
CA ASP A 111 1.28 -5.96 1.57
C ASP A 111 2.28 -7.09 1.72
N ILE A 112 2.19 -7.83 2.82
CA ILE A 112 3.20 -8.80 3.25
C ILE A 112 2.59 -10.20 3.34
N ASP A 113 3.14 -11.09 2.54
CA ASP A 113 2.95 -12.54 2.58
C ASP A 113 4.20 -13.18 3.19
N PHE A 114 4.12 -13.48 4.48
CA PHE A 114 5.21 -14.14 5.22
C PHE A 114 5.42 -15.59 4.81
N ARG A 115 4.40 -16.26 4.28
CA ARG A 115 4.48 -17.68 3.98
C ARG A 115 5.31 -17.94 2.73
N HIS A 116 5.16 -17.07 1.74
CA HIS A 116 5.87 -17.18 0.46
C HIS A 116 7.04 -16.19 0.35
N GLU A 117 7.31 -15.41 1.40
CA GLU A 117 8.34 -14.37 1.41
C GLU A 117 8.16 -13.42 0.22
N LYS A 118 6.96 -12.81 0.13
CA LYS A 118 6.62 -11.87 -0.94
C LYS A 118 6.03 -10.59 -0.36
N ILE A 119 6.35 -9.50 -1.03
CA ILE A 119 5.67 -8.22 -0.81
C ILE A 119 5.07 -7.69 -2.11
N THR A 120 4.04 -6.86 -1.98
CA THR A 120 3.52 -6.04 -3.07
C THR A 120 3.36 -4.62 -2.56
N ILE A 121 3.81 -3.65 -3.35
CA ILE A 121 3.77 -2.24 -2.95
C ILE A 121 2.83 -1.42 -3.82
N HIS A 122 2.38 -0.30 -3.25
CA HIS A 122 1.78 0.79 -4.02
C HIS A 122 2.31 2.13 -3.51
N ASN A 123 2.89 2.93 -4.40
CA ASN A 123 3.41 4.26 -4.11
C ASN A 123 2.34 5.32 -4.38
N TYR A 124 2.02 6.13 -3.36
CA TYR A 124 1.00 7.19 -3.39
C TYR A 124 1.59 8.60 -3.55
N THR A 125 2.92 8.70 -3.61
CA THR A 125 3.65 9.96 -3.75
C THR A 125 4.65 9.88 -4.90
N GLU A 126 4.78 10.99 -5.64
CA GLU A 126 5.81 11.16 -6.68
C GLU A 126 7.18 11.55 -6.09
N GLN A 127 7.23 11.92 -4.80
CA GLN A 127 8.48 12.26 -4.14
C GLN A 127 9.22 10.98 -3.74
N ILE A 128 10.24 10.63 -4.51
CA ILE A 128 11.06 9.42 -4.32
C ILE A 128 11.59 9.29 -2.89
N LEU A 129 12.02 10.39 -2.27
CA LEU A 129 12.56 10.41 -0.90
C LEU A 129 11.54 10.01 0.18
N LEU A 130 10.25 10.05 -0.15
CA LEU A 130 9.17 9.70 0.79
C LEU A 130 8.66 8.27 0.57
N ARG A 131 9.11 7.57 -0.46
CA ARG A 131 8.71 6.18 -0.75
C ARG A 131 9.52 5.21 0.10
N ALA A 132 8.89 4.12 0.54
CA ALA A 132 9.55 3.12 1.39
C ALA A 132 10.79 2.49 0.73
N PHE A 133 10.75 2.28 -0.59
CA PHE A 133 11.83 1.65 -1.37
C PHE A 133 12.49 2.62 -2.37
N GLY A 134 12.29 3.93 -2.21
CA GLY A 134 12.83 4.95 -3.10
C GLY A 134 12.42 4.75 -4.56
N VAL A 135 13.39 4.45 -5.42
CA VAL A 135 13.20 4.25 -6.88
C VAL A 135 12.80 2.83 -7.27
N ILE A 136 12.82 1.88 -6.33
CA ILE A 136 12.52 0.48 -6.59
C ILE A 136 11.00 0.30 -6.61
N GLU A 137 10.45 0.00 -7.79
CA GLU A 137 8.99 -0.17 -7.97
C GLU A 137 8.50 -1.60 -7.75
N ASN A 138 9.39 -2.60 -7.84
CA ASN A 138 9.07 -4.01 -7.63
C ASN A 138 10.10 -4.64 -6.66
N PRO A 139 10.10 -4.22 -5.38
CA PRO A 139 11.02 -4.76 -4.39
C PRO A 139 10.75 -6.24 -4.12
N ASP A 140 11.81 -6.99 -3.85
CA ASP A 140 11.72 -8.39 -3.41
C ASP A 140 11.71 -8.52 -1.87
N TRP A 141 11.78 -9.76 -1.37
CA TRP A 141 11.82 -10.00 0.07
C TRP A 141 13.07 -9.45 0.75
N LYS A 142 14.20 -9.48 0.06
CA LYS A 142 15.46 -9.00 0.61
C LYS A 142 15.44 -7.47 0.71
N ASP A 143 14.86 -6.79 -0.27
CA ASP A 143 14.58 -5.35 -0.19
C ASP A 143 13.69 -5.03 1.02
N PHE A 144 12.68 -5.86 1.30
CA PHE A 144 11.83 -5.73 2.48
C PHE A 144 12.61 -5.90 3.79
N GLU A 145 13.47 -6.92 3.90
CA GLU A 145 14.33 -7.11 5.07
C GLU A 145 15.25 -5.91 5.30
N TYR A 146 15.86 -5.37 4.23
CA TYR A 146 16.67 -4.16 4.33
C TYR A 146 15.86 -2.93 4.74
N PHE A 147 14.65 -2.76 4.21
CA PHE A 147 13.76 -1.69 4.62
C PHE A 147 13.44 -1.76 6.13
N LEU A 148 13.14 -2.95 6.66
CA LEU A 148 12.91 -3.11 8.10
C LEU A 148 14.17 -2.77 8.91
N GLU A 149 15.34 -3.22 8.47
CA GLU A 149 16.61 -2.89 9.14
C GLU A 149 16.92 -1.40 9.12
N ASP A 150 16.66 -0.71 8.02
CA ASP A 150 16.86 0.74 7.86
C ASP A 150 15.94 1.55 8.79
N ARG A 151 14.76 1.01 9.13
CA ARG A 151 13.83 1.60 10.11
C ARG A 151 14.10 1.18 11.56
N CYS A 152 15.28 0.62 11.83
CA CYS A 152 15.75 0.23 13.16
C CYS A 152 17.04 0.97 13.55
N PHE A 153 17.39 0.91 14.84
CA PHE A 153 18.73 1.32 15.27
C PHE A 153 19.77 0.30 14.78
N PRO A 154 21.00 0.69 14.40
CA PRO A 154 21.98 -0.26 13.85
C PRO A 154 22.26 -1.45 14.78
N ARG A 155 22.40 -2.66 14.22
CA ARG A 155 22.75 -3.88 14.97
C ARG A 155 24.04 -3.74 15.79
N THR A 156 24.97 -2.92 15.31
CA THR A 156 26.28 -2.65 15.92
C THR A 156 26.25 -1.47 16.89
N ARG A 157 25.07 -0.88 17.17
CA ARG A 157 24.96 0.26 18.08
C ARG A 157 25.40 -0.15 19.49
N ASP A 158 26.17 0.73 20.12
CA ASP A 158 26.56 0.56 21.51
C ASP A 158 25.32 0.45 22.40
N HIS A 159 25.39 -0.40 23.43
CA HIS A 159 24.25 -0.73 24.30
C HIS A 159 23.00 -1.30 23.61
N ALA A 160 23.09 -1.89 22.41
CA ALA A 160 21.95 -2.50 21.71
C ALA A 160 21.14 -3.49 22.58
N ASN A 161 21.81 -4.30 23.41
CA ASN A 161 21.15 -5.26 24.29
C ASN A 161 20.31 -4.60 25.39
N GLU A 162 20.70 -3.41 25.86
CA GLU A 162 19.93 -2.65 26.85
C GLU A 162 18.66 -2.06 26.20
N ILE A 163 18.81 -1.47 25.02
CA ILE A 163 17.68 -0.97 24.21
C ILE A 163 16.64 -2.08 23.96
N LEU A 164 17.10 -3.28 23.57
CA LEU A 164 16.21 -4.44 23.38
C LEU A 164 15.48 -4.83 24.67
N ARG A 165 16.17 -4.83 25.82
CA ARG A 165 15.55 -5.12 27.13
C ARG A 165 14.49 -4.08 27.50
N GLU A 166 14.75 -2.80 27.28
CA GLU A 166 13.77 -1.72 27.53
C GLU A 166 12.51 -1.88 26.68
N MET A 167 12.64 -2.36 25.45
CA MET A 167 11.51 -2.67 24.56
C MET A 167 10.84 -4.03 24.86
N ASN A 168 11.34 -4.79 25.85
CA ASN A 168 10.95 -6.17 26.14
C ASN A 168 11.11 -7.10 24.93
N LEU A 169 12.21 -6.97 24.18
CA LEU A 169 12.55 -7.83 23.06
C LEU A 169 13.71 -8.78 23.43
N PRO A 170 13.58 -10.09 23.14
CA PRO A 170 14.58 -11.09 23.55
C PRO A 170 15.85 -11.09 22.67
N PHE A 171 15.76 -10.60 21.44
CA PHE A 171 16.85 -10.53 20.47
C PHE A 171 16.57 -9.45 19.44
N TYR A 172 17.58 -9.10 18.64
CA TYR A 172 17.42 -8.14 17.56
C TYR A 172 16.65 -8.77 16.40
N ASP A 173 15.39 -8.38 16.26
CA ASP A 173 14.51 -8.73 15.16
C ASP A 173 13.94 -7.42 14.57
N PRO A 174 14.27 -7.08 13.30
CA PRO A 174 13.83 -5.82 12.70
C PRO A 174 12.30 -5.65 12.70
N LEU A 175 11.55 -6.72 12.44
CA LEU A 175 10.10 -6.65 12.40
C LEU A 175 9.54 -6.35 13.79
N LEU A 176 10.01 -7.05 14.83
CA LEU A 176 9.55 -6.80 16.20
C LEU A 176 9.96 -5.40 16.70
N ILE A 177 11.14 -4.92 16.34
CA ILE A 177 11.58 -3.56 16.67
C ILE A 177 10.65 -2.54 16.00
N VAL A 178 10.40 -2.68 14.69
CA VAL A 178 9.47 -1.82 13.95
C VAL A 178 8.06 -1.86 14.56
N GLU A 179 7.56 -3.03 14.96
CA GLU A 179 6.27 -3.15 15.64
C GLU A 179 6.22 -2.36 16.96
N LYS A 180 7.31 -2.32 17.71
CA LYS A 180 7.42 -1.58 18.98
C LYS A 180 7.59 -0.08 18.79
N THR A 181 8.39 0.33 17.81
CA THR A 181 8.79 1.73 17.61
C THR A 181 7.97 2.45 16.54
N GLN A 182 7.10 1.71 15.84
CA GLN A 182 6.48 2.14 14.58
C GLN A 182 7.51 2.54 13.52
N GLY A 183 8.73 1.99 13.60
CA GLY A 183 9.84 2.35 12.74
C GLY A 183 10.13 3.86 12.72
N ARG A 184 9.93 4.57 13.83
CA ARG A 184 10.22 6.02 13.93
C ARG A 184 11.72 6.24 14.12
N MET A 185 12.27 7.24 13.43
CA MET A 185 13.66 7.65 13.55
C MET A 185 13.78 9.12 13.95
N GLU A 186 14.84 9.45 14.67
CA GLU A 186 15.16 10.85 14.98
C GLU A 186 15.59 11.57 13.70
N GLY A 187 15.02 12.75 13.45
CA GLY A 187 15.37 13.58 12.29
C GLY A 187 14.45 13.44 11.08
N ASP A 188 13.49 12.51 11.11
CA ASP A 188 12.42 12.42 10.10
C ASP A 188 11.01 12.43 10.73
N HIS A 189 9.99 12.51 9.86
CA HIS A 189 8.58 12.43 10.24
C HIS A 189 7.92 11.15 9.74
N GLN A 190 8.74 10.17 9.35
CA GLN A 190 8.30 8.92 8.75
C GLN A 190 8.03 7.88 9.83
N TRP A 191 6.99 7.09 9.62
CA TRP A 191 6.62 6.01 10.53
C TRP A 191 5.77 4.97 9.82
N ILE A 192 5.64 3.80 10.44
CA ILE A 192 4.94 2.65 9.89
C ILE A 192 3.68 2.40 10.70
N MET A 193 2.54 2.53 10.05
CA MET A 193 1.25 2.10 10.58
C MET A 193 1.00 0.65 10.15
N ILE A 194 0.91 -0.26 11.12
CA ILE A 194 0.74 -1.69 10.86
C ILE A 194 -0.73 -2.07 10.97
N LEU A 195 -1.24 -2.69 9.92
CA LEU A 195 -2.56 -3.30 9.87
C LEU A 195 -2.38 -4.83 9.75
N LYS A 196 -2.96 -5.57 10.68
CA LYS A 196 -3.02 -7.04 10.61
C LYS A 196 -4.42 -7.46 10.22
N LYS A 197 -4.55 -8.51 9.41
CA LYS A 197 -5.86 -9.14 9.20
C LYS A 197 -6.35 -9.70 10.53
N GLU A 198 -7.61 -9.42 10.87
CA GLU A 198 -8.28 -10.08 11.99
C GLU A 198 -8.27 -11.59 11.72
N GLN A 199 -7.87 -12.38 12.72
CA GLN A 199 -7.94 -13.85 12.67
C GLN A 199 -9.37 -14.34 12.86
#